data_AF-A0A2J8V271-F1
#
_entry.id   AF-A0A2J8V271-F1
#
_cell.length_a   1.000
_cell.length_b   1.000
_cell.length_c   1.000
_cell.angle_alpha   90.00
_cell.angle_beta   90.00
_cell.angle_gamma   90.00
#
_symmetry.space_group_name_H-M   'P 1'
#
loop_
_entity.id
_entity.type
_entity.pdbx_description
1 polymer ?
#
loop_
_entity_poly.entity_id
_entity_poly.type
_entity_poly.pdbx_seq_one_letter_code
_entity_poly.pdbx_strand_id
1 'polypeptide(L)'
;QDKSGQLKVELQLERAVPIGYIDVGNCGCAFLQIDVGRSSWPLDRPFITLLPATMLMSLTDSKQGKNRSGVRMFKDVDFLAPASGELWDRLRLTCSQPFTRHQSFGLAFLRVRSSLDSLDDSVVGPSALVSSVLNK
;
A
#
# COMPACT_ATOMS: atom_id res chain seq x y z
N GLN A 1 -25.73 -3.17 -10.27
CA GLN A 1 -24.33 -3.12 -10.71
C GLN A 1 -23.87 -1.68 -10.57
N ASP A 2 -22.82 -1.42 -9.79
CA ASP A 2 -22.31 -0.06 -9.56
C ASP A 2 -21.82 0.54 -10.90
N LYS A 3 -22.37 1.70 -11.28
CA LYS A 3 -22.04 2.41 -12.53
C LYS A 3 -21.01 3.53 -12.30
N SER A 4 -20.49 3.66 -11.07
CA SER A 4 -19.55 4.72 -10.68
C SER A 4 -18.21 4.65 -11.41
N GLY A 5 -17.83 3.46 -11.92
CA GLY A 5 -16.49 3.22 -12.45
C GLY A 5 -15.43 3.24 -11.36
N GLN A 6 -15.82 3.07 -10.10
CA GLN A 6 -14.96 3.01 -8.93
C GLN A 6 -15.17 1.68 -8.18
N LEU A 7 -14.11 1.20 -7.57
CA LEU A 7 -14.12 0.11 -6.60
C LEU A 7 -13.50 0.64 -5.32
N LYS A 8 -14.18 0.42 -4.21
CA LYS A 8 -13.71 0.79 -2.88
C LYS A 8 -13.63 -0.44 -2.00
N VAL A 9 -12.51 -0.59 -1.31
CA VAL A 9 -12.31 -1.65 -0.32
C VAL A 9 -11.62 -1.07 0.90
N GLU A 10 -12.06 -1.51 2.07
CA GLU A 10 -11.41 -1.22 3.34
C GLU A 10 -10.74 -2.49 3.86
N LEU A 11 -9.47 -2.37 4.23
CA LEU A 11 -8.63 -3.44 4.73
C LEU A 11 -8.19 -3.08 6.15
N GLN A 12 -8.37 -4.01 7.07
CA GLN A 12 -7.87 -3.92 8.43
C GLN A 12 -6.56 -4.70 8.52
N LEU A 13 -5.48 -4.03 8.93
CA LEU A 13 -4.21 -4.65 9.26
C LEU A 13 -4.28 -5.29 10.65
N GLU A 14 -3.40 -6.26 10.89
CA GLU A 14 -3.29 -6.95 12.18
C GLU A 14 -2.94 -6.01 13.34
N ARG A 15 -2.15 -4.97 13.06
CA ARG A 15 -1.72 -3.97 14.04
C ARG A 15 -1.49 -2.61 13.38
N ALA A 16 -1.50 -1.54 14.18
CA ALA A 16 -1.16 -0.21 13.72
C ALA A 16 0.35 -0.08 13.50
N VAL A 17 0.76 0.28 12.28
CA VAL A 17 2.17 0.40 11.89
C VAL A 17 2.43 1.68 11.10
N PRO A 18 3.65 2.22 11.13
CA PRO A 18 4.04 3.24 10.17
C PRO A 18 4.23 2.56 8.81
N ILE A 19 3.51 3.03 7.80
CA ILE A 19 3.58 2.48 6.44
C ILE A 19 4.75 3.16 5.71
N GLY A 20 5.77 2.37 5.35
CA GLY A 20 6.96 2.88 4.64
C GLY A 20 6.99 2.52 3.15
N TYR A 21 6.38 1.40 2.78
CA TYR A 21 6.32 0.97 1.38
C TYR A 21 4.98 0.34 1.02
N ILE A 22 4.51 0.64 -0.19
CA ILE A 22 3.34 0.01 -0.78
C ILE A 22 3.67 -0.44 -2.19
N ASP A 23 3.57 -1.74 -2.45
CA ASP A 23 3.71 -2.31 -3.79
C ASP A 23 2.33 -2.70 -4.32
N VAL A 24 2.03 -2.25 -5.54
CA VAL A 24 0.72 -2.45 -6.18
C VAL A 24 0.90 -3.16 -7.51
N GLY A 25 0.26 -4.32 -7.65
CA GLY A 25 0.05 -4.97 -8.93
C GLY A 25 -1.26 -4.48 -9.53
N ASN A 26 -1.21 -3.76 -10.65
CA ASN A 26 -2.41 -3.30 -11.32
C ASN A 26 -3.15 -4.48 -11.98
N CYS A 27 -4.47 -4.34 -12.13
CA CYS A 27 -5.28 -5.16 -13.02
C CYS A 27 -6.29 -4.26 -13.73
N GLY A 28 -5.79 -3.32 -14.55
CA GLY A 28 -6.62 -2.46 -15.38
C GLY A 28 -7.20 -1.21 -14.70
N CYS A 29 -6.75 -0.82 -13.50
CA CYS A 29 -7.09 0.48 -12.91
C CYS A 29 -6.35 1.63 -13.61
N ALA A 30 -7.06 2.73 -13.85
CA ALA A 30 -6.45 3.98 -14.29
C ALA A 30 -5.88 4.77 -13.12
N PHE A 31 -6.62 4.85 -12.01
CA PHE A 31 -6.18 5.56 -10.82
C PHE A 31 -6.36 4.71 -9.57
N LEU A 32 -5.43 4.92 -8.62
CA LEU A 32 -5.49 4.38 -7.27
C LEU A 32 -5.27 5.52 -6.27
N GLN A 33 -6.15 5.63 -5.28
CA GLN A 33 -5.96 6.43 -4.07
C GLN A 33 -5.94 5.50 -2.86
N ILE A 34 -5.08 5.79 -1.89
CA ILE A 34 -5.03 5.07 -0.61
C ILE A 34 -5.21 6.07 0.52
N ASP A 35 -6.27 5.88 1.29
CA ASP A 35 -6.50 6.62 2.52
C ASP A 35 -6.26 5.70 3.73
N VAL A 36 -5.95 6.29 4.87
CA VAL A 36 -5.62 5.61 6.11
C VAL A 36 -6.47 6.10 7.27
N GLY A 37 -6.68 5.23 8.24
CA GLY A 37 -7.39 5.53 9.46
C GLY A 37 -6.96 4.61 10.59
N ARG A 38 -7.57 4.79 11.76
CA ARG A 38 -7.41 3.86 12.88
C ARG A 38 -8.70 3.17 13.23
N SER A 39 -8.64 1.89 13.57
CA SER A 39 -9.79 1.12 14.04
C SER A 39 -10.39 1.63 15.34
N SER A 40 -9.58 2.29 16.16
CA SER A 40 -9.99 2.95 17.40
C SER A 40 -10.63 4.32 17.20
N TRP A 41 -10.67 4.84 15.97
CA TRP A 41 -11.33 6.11 15.70
C TRP A 41 -12.86 5.99 15.74
N PRO A 42 -13.55 7.08 16.13
CA PRO A 42 -14.98 7.20 15.92
C PRO A 42 -15.38 6.96 14.45
N LEU A 43 -16.55 6.36 14.23
CA LEU A 43 -17.03 5.98 12.88
C LEU A 43 -17.23 7.18 11.95
N ASP A 44 -17.47 8.37 12.50
CA ASP A 44 -17.66 9.62 11.77
C ASP A 44 -16.33 10.33 11.44
N ARG A 45 -15.21 9.88 12.03
CA ARG A 45 -13.91 10.45 11.72
C ARG A 45 -13.49 10.07 10.30
N PRO A 46 -13.21 11.05 9.42
CA PRO A 46 -12.81 10.75 8.05
C PRO A 46 -11.43 10.11 7.99
N PHE A 47 -11.25 9.21 7.01
CA PHE A 47 -9.93 8.74 6.62
C PHE A 47 -9.07 9.89 6.09
N ILE A 48 -7.75 9.78 6.28
CA ILE A 48 -6.75 10.73 5.81
C ILE A 48 -6.06 10.17 4.57
N THR A 49 -5.87 10.97 3.54
CA THR A 49 -5.19 10.50 2.32
C THR A 49 -3.70 10.31 2.57
N LEU A 50 -3.22 9.06 2.39
CA LEU A 50 -1.79 8.71 2.42
C LEU A 50 -1.18 8.84 1.02
N LEU A 51 -1.78 8.17 0.03
CA LEU A 51 -1.38 8.25 -1.36
C LEU A 51 -2.50 8.97 -2.14
N PRO A 52 -2.22 10.15 -2.74
CA PRO A 52 -3.22 10.85 -3.55
C PRO A 52 -3.60 10.01 -4.77
N ALA A 53 -4.71 10.35 -5.42
CA ALA A 53 -5.15 9.69 -6.63
C ALA A 53 -4.04 9.67 -7.70
N THR A 54 -3.39 8.52 -7.83
CA THR A 54 -2.19 8.34 -8.64
C THR A 54 -2.54 7.55 -9.89
N MET A 55 -2.12 8.05 -11.05
CA MET A 55 -2.36 7.43 -12.34
C MET A 55 -1.49 6.18 -12.54
N LEU A 56 -2.11 5.00 -12.62
CA LEU A 56 -1.49 3.73 -12.99
C LEU A 56 -1.58 3.44 -14.49
N MET A 57 -2.64 3.92 -15.16
CA MET A 57 -2.80 3.82 -16.62
C MET A 57 -3.31 5.15 -17.17
N SER A 58 -2.71 5.60 -18.27
CA SER A 58 -3.20 6.76 -19.01
C SER A 58 -4.50 6.44 -19.76
N LEU A 59 -5.20 7.47 -20.24
CA LEU A 59 -6.35 7.30 -21.14
C LEU A 59 -6.01 6.42 -22.35
N THR A 60 -4.84 6.64 -22.95
CA THR A 60 -4.37 5.88 -24.11
C THR A 60 -4.11 4.42 -23.75
N ASP A 61 -3.44 4.16 -22.62
CA ASP A 61 -3.18 2.80 -22.15
C ASP A 61 -4.48 2.06 -21.84
N SER A 62 -5.44 2.71 -21.19
CA SER A 62 -6.75 2.13 -20.88
C SER A 62 -7.53 1.78 -22.13
N LYS A 63 -7.59 2.69 -23.13
CA LYS A 63 -8.28 2.42 -24.39
C LYS A 63 -7.63 1.31 -25.20
N GLN A 64 -6.30 1.21 -25.17
CA GLN A 64 -5.54 0.20 -25.91
C GLN A 64 -5.32 -1.11 -25.13
N GLY A 65 -5.72 -1.17 -23.85
CA GLY A 65 -5.49 -2.32 -22.99
C GLY A 65 -4.02 -2.60 -22.67
N LYS A 66 -3.14 -1.60 -22.81
CA LYS A 66 -1.70 -1.73 -22.51
C LYS A 66 -1.43 -1.56 -21.02
N ASN A 67 -0.35 -2.13 -20.51
CA ASN A 67 0.11 -1.95 -19.12
C ASN A 67 -0.94 -2.30 -18.03
N ARG A 68 -1.93 -3.14 -18.34
CA ARG A 68 -2.98 -3.54 -17.39
C ARG A 68 -2.43 -4.21 -16.13
N SER A 69 -1.32 -4.92 -16.26
CA SER A 69 -0.66 -5.70 -15.19
C SER A 69 0.63 -5.07 -14.67
N GLY A 70 0.82 -3.76 -14.89
CA GLY A 70 2.01 -3.05 -14.42
C GLY A 70 2.10 -3.04 -12.89
N VAL A 71 3.32 -3.10 -12.38
CA VAL A 71 3.61 -2.96 -10.94
C VAL A 71 4.07 -1.54 -10.65
N ARG A 72 3.57 -0.92 -9.58
CA ARG A 72 4.07 0.35 -9.07
C ARG A 72 4.43 0.24 -7.60
N MET A 73 5.58 0.81 -7.25
CA MET A 73 6.11 0.87 -5.89
C MET A 73 5.99 2.31 -5.39
N PHE A 74 5.48 2.47 -4.18
CA PHE A 74 5.38 3.74 -3.49
C PHE A 74 6.22 3.68 -2.22
N LYS A 75 6.92 4.76 -1.94
CA LYS A 75 7.76 4.96 -0.75
C LYS A 75 7.43 6.29 -0.09
N ASP A 76 8.11 6.61 1.00
CA ASP A 76 7.87 7.83 1.79
C ASP A 76 7.70 9.13 0.99
N VAL A 77 8.46 9.31 -0.11
CA VAL A 77 8.38 10.51 -0.97
C VAL A 77 7.05 10.64 -1.73
N ASP A 78 6.35 9.53 -1.93
CA ASP A 78 5.06 9.48 -2.63
C ASP A 78 3.88 9.72 -1.68
N PHE A 79 4.14 9.70 -0.36
CA PHE A 79 3.11 9.83 0.66
C PHE A 79 2.92 11.28 1.13
N LEU A 80 1.69 11.66 1.44
CA LEU A 80 1.38 12.98 1.95
C LEU A 80 1.81 13.13 3.41
N ALA A 81 2.47 14.25 3.71
CA ALA A 81 3.03 14.57 5.03
C ALA A 81 2.04 14.42 6.21
N PRO A 82 0.73 14.75 6.12
CA PRO A 82 -0.20 14.58 7.24
C PRO A 82 -0.45 13.11 7.65
N ALA A 83 -0.13 12.16 6.78
CA ALA A 83 -0.33 10.73 7.01
C ALA A 83 0.99 9.95 7.11
N SER A 84 2.05 10.42 6.47
CA SER A 84 3.36 9.76 6.48
C SER A 84 3.98 9.74 7.88
N GLY A 85 4.61 8.63 8.26
CA GLY A 85 5.25 8.44 9.57
C GLY A 85 4.30 8.10 10.74
N GLU A 86 3.00 8.32 10.59
CA GLU A 86 1.99 7.96 11.60
C GLU A 86 1.62 6.48 11.59
N LEU A 87 1.05 5.99 12.70
CA LEU A 87 0.60 4.60 12.82
C LEU A 87 -0.81 4.40 12.27
N TRP A 88 -0.98 3.42 11.39
CA TRP A 88 -2.25 3.11 10.72
C TRP A 88 -2.54 1.62 10.75
N ASP A 89 -3.80 1.24 11.00
CA ASP A 89 -4.27 -0.14 10.91
C ASP A 89 -5.50 -0.30 10.00
N ARG A 90 -6.02 0.79 9.44
CA ARG A 90 -7.06 0.74 8.40
C ARG A 90 -6.57 1.41 7.14
N LEU A 91 -6.75 0.72 6.01
CA LEU A 91 -6.52 1.25 4.67
C LEU A 91 -7.82 1.24 3.89
N ARG A 92 -8.13 2.35 3.23
CA ARG A 92 -9.21 2.45 2.25
C ARG A 92 -8.62 2.67 0.87
N LEU A 93 -8.79 1.71 -0.02
CA LEU A 93 -8.36 1.81 -1.40
C LEU A 93 -9.53 2.26 -2.26
N THR A 94 -9.30 3.29 -3.07
CA THR A 94 -10.23 3.72 -4.13
C THR A 94 -9.56 3.51 -5.48
N CYS A 95 -10.01 2.49 -6.19
CA CYS A 95 -9.60 2.17 -7.55
C CYS A 95 -10.60 2.76 -8.54
N SER A 96 -10.16 3.33 -9.66
CA SER A 96 -11.07 3.80 -10.70
C SER A 96 -10.57 3.54 -12.12
N GLN A 97 -11.52 3.37 -13.03
CA GLN A 97 -11.26 3.23 -14.47
C GLN A 97 -12.34 4.00 -15.26
N PRO A 98 -12.22 5.34 -15.35
CA PRO A 98 -13.23 6.18 -16.00
C PRO A 98 -13.22 6.04 -17.53
N PHE A 99 -12.15 5.50 -18.11
CA PHE A 99 -11.93 5.51 -19.55
C PHE A 99 -12.54 4.32 -20.29
N THR A 100 -12.84 3.22 -19.58
CA THR A 100 -13.36 1.98 -20.17
C THR A 100 -14.43 1.34 -19.28
N ARG A 101 -15.70 1.64 -19.54
CA ARG A 101 -16.83 1.20 -18.70
C ARG A 101 -17.20 -0.29 -18.82
N HIS A 102 -16.70 -0.99 -19.85
CA HIS A 102 -17.08 -2.38 -20.15
C HIS A 102 -16.01 -3.41 -19.78
N GLN A 103 -14.81 -2.97 -19.38
CA GLN A 103 -13.72 -3.86 -19.01
C GLN A 103 -13.67 -3.99 -17.49
N SER A 104 -13.50 -5.22 -16.99
CA SER A 104 -13.21 -5.43 -15.58
C SER A 104 -11.88 -4.80 -15.22
N PHE A 105 -11.81 -4.27 -14.00
CA PHE A 105 -10.60 -3.67 -13.47
C PHE A 105 -10.50 -3.90 -11.96
N GLY A 106 -9.30 -3.70 -11.41
CA GLY A 106 -9.00 -3.84 -10.00
C GLY A 106 -7.49 -3.90 -9.78
N LEU A 107 -7.09 -4.52 -8.68
CA LEU A 107 -5.68 -4.80 -8.38
C LEU A 107 -5.45 -6.31 -8.40
N ALA A 108 -4.30 -6.72 -8.91
CA ALA A 108 -3.83 -8.09 -8.83
C ALA A 108 -3.29 -8.41 -7.43
N PHE A 109 -2.56 -7.45 -6.82
CA PHE A 109 -2.10 -7.55 -5.44
C PHE A 109 -1.88 -6.16 -4.83
N LEU A 110 -1.89 -6.13 -3.51
CA LEU A 110 -1.44 -5.01 -2.68
C LEU A 110 -0.51 -5.58 -1.61
N ARG A 111 0.70 -5.02 -1.49
CA ARG A 111 1.63 -5.35 -0.41
C ARG A 111 1.94 -4.09 0.36
N VAL A 112 1.69 -4.11 1.67
CA VAL A 112 2.01 -3.02 2.60
C VAL A 112 3.16 -3.49 3.48
N ARG A 113 4.19 -2.67 3.63
CA ARG A 113 5.34 -2.96 4.50
C ARG A 113 5.55 -1.81 5.48
N SER A 114 5.86 -2.16 6.72
CA SER A 114 6.19 -1.15 7.71
C SER A 114 7.61 -0.64 7.50
N SER A 115 7.86 0.63 7.81
CA SER A 115 9.23 1.15 7.95
C SER A 115 9.97 0.59 9.16
N LEU A 116 9.27 -0.08 10.10
CA LEU A 116 9.89 -0.78 11.23
C LEU A 116 10.43 -2.16 10.85
N ASP A 117 9.89 -2.79 9.81
CA ASP A 117 10.28 -4.15 9.42
C ASP A 117 11.73 -4.21 8.90
N SER A 118 12.31 -3.09 8.47
CA SER A 118 13.72 -3.00 8.05
C SER A 118 14.71 -2.84 9.21
N LEU A 119 14.26 -2.57 10.43
CA LEU A 119 15.12 -2.43 11.60
C LEU A 119 15.47 -3.80 12.22
N ASP A 120 14.61 -4.79 12.08
CA ASP A 120 14.78 -6.12 12.68
C ASP A 120 15.84 -6.99 11.94
N ASP A 121 16.08 -6.72 10.66
CA ASP A 121 17.12 -7.41 9.86
C ASP A 121 18.56 -7.01 10.25
N SER A 122 18.75 -6.06 11.17
CA SER A 122 20.07 -5.56 11.57
C SER A 122 20.70 -6.28 12.78
N VAL A 123 20.04 -7.30 13.36
CA VAL A 123 20.54 -8.02 14.56
C VAL A 123 20.51 -9.55 14.40
N VAL A 124 21.16 -10.09 13.35
CA VAL A 124 21.70 -11.47 13.41
C VAL A 124 23.04 -11.52 12.68
N GLY A 125 24.08 -10.98 13.32
CA GLY A 125 25.46 -11.38 13.01
C GLY A 125 25.73 -12.77 13.60
N PRO A 126 26.47 -13.66 12.92
CA PRO A 126 26.75 -14.99 13.44
C PRO A 126 27.67 -14.88 14.66
N SER A 127 27.11 -15.03 15.86
CA SER A 127 27.92 -15.28 17.06
C SER A 127 28.40 -16.72 17.02
N ALA A 128 29.49 -16.93 16.30
CA ALA A 128 30.31 -18.11 16.39
C ALA A 128 31.75 -17.66 16.68
N LEU A 129 32.18 -17.82 17.94
CA LEU A 129 33.47 -18.41 18.24
C LEU A 129 33.56 -18.86 19.70
N VAL A 130 34.06 -20.07 19.82
CA VAL A 130 34.07 -20.99 20.95
C VAL A 130 35.35 -20.81 21.78
N SER A 131 35.28 -21.28 23.04
CA SER A 131 36.37 -21.78 23.92
C SER A 131 37.36 -20.81 24.57
N SER A 132 37.42 -20.85 25.91
CA SER A 132 38.55 -21.52 26.58
C SER A 132 38.18 -21.94 28.02
N VAL A 133 38.12 -23.26 28.21
CA VAL A 133 38.39 -23.90 29.51
C VAL A 133 39.89 -23.74 29.75
N LEU A 134 40.31 -23.05 30.82
CA LEU A 134 41.66 -23.26 31.37
C LEU A 134 41.73 -22.87 32.86
N ASN A 135 41.78 -23.93 33.68
CA ASN A 135 42.43 -24.09 34.98
C ASN A 135 42.90 -22.85 35.76
N LYS A 136 42.41 -22.76 37.00
CA LYS A 136 43.26 -22.69 38.20
C LYS A 136 42.52 -23.27 39.41
#